data_AF-A7KH77-F1
#
_entry.id   AF-A7KH77-F1
#
_cell.length_a   1.000
_cell.length_b   1.000
_cell.length_c   1.000
_cell.angle_alpha   90.00
_cell.angle_beta   90.00
_cell.angle_gamma   90.00
#
_symmetry.space_group_name_H-M   'P 1'
#
loop_
_entity.id
_entity.type
_entity.pdbx_description
1 polymer ?
#
loop_
_entity_poly.entity_id
_entity_poly.type
_entity_poly.pdbx_seq_one_letter_code
_entity_poly.pdbx_strand_id
1 'polypeptide(L)' 'MARVISLFYALIIFLFLFLVATNGDLSPCLRSGDCSKDECPSHLVPKCIGLTCYCI' A
#
# COMPACT_ATOMS: atom_id res chain seq x y z
N MET A 1 7.05 4.97 -35.57
CA MET A 1 6.34 5.87 -34.63
C MET A 1 5.36 5.12 -33.73
N ALA A 2 4.50 4.23 -34.28
CA ALA A 2 3.53 3.43 -33.50
C ALA A 2 4.14 2.55 -32.38
N ARG A 3 5.30 1.90 -32.61
CA ARG A 3 5.99 1.08 -31.59
C ARG A 3 6.45 1.88 -30.38
N VAL A 4 6.99 3.08 -30.59
CA VAL A 4 7.48 3.94 -29.52
C VAL A 4 6.29 4.42 -28.67
N ILE A 5 5.21 4.86 -29.32
CA ILE A 5 3.98 5.28 -28.65
C ILE A 5 3.38 4.13 -27.80
N SER A 6 3.36 2.91 -28.34
CA SER A 6 2.90 1.73 -27.60
C SER A 6 3.72 1.44 -26.35
N LEU A 7 5.05 1.59 -26.41
CA LEU A 7 5.92 1.42 -25.24
C LEU A 7 5.65 2.48 -24.16
N PHE A 8 5.38 3.74 -24.55
CA PHE A 8 4.99 4.79 -23.60
C PHE A 8 3.68 4.46 -22.89
N TYR A 9 2.66 4.00 -23.62
CA TYR A 9 1.39 3.57 -23.01
C TYR A 9 1.58 2.40 -22.04
N ALA A 10 2.37 1.40 -22.42
CA ALA A 10 2.67 0.27 -21.55
C ALA A 10 3.39 0.71 -20.25
N LEU A 11 4.34 1.63 -20.35
CA LEU A 11 5.05 2.20 -19.20
C LEU A 11 4.10 2.98 -18.28
N ILE A 12 3.21 3.80 -18.83
CA ILE A 12 2.22 4.55 -18.05
C ILE A 12 1.30 3.60 -17.29
N ILE A 13 0.78 2.57 -17.97
CA ILE A 13 -0.09 1.56 -17.34
C ILE A 13 0.68 0.84 -16.22
N PHE A 14 1.93 0.43 -16.48
CA PHE A 14 2.76 -0.22 -15.47
C PHE A 14 2.98 0.67 -14.23
N LEU A 15 3.26 1.96 -14.43
CA LEU A 15 3.43 2.91 -13.32
C LEU A 15 2.15 3.10 -12.50
N PHE A 16 0.98 3.16 -13.15
CA PHE A 16 -0.29 3.23 -12.44
C PHE A 16 -0.57 1.96 -11.63
N LEU A 17 -0.34 0.78 -12.23
CA LEU A 17 -0.49 -0.49 -11.51
C LEU A 17 0.49 -0.60 -10.34
N PHE A 18 1.73 -0.16 -10.53
CA PHE A 18 2.73 -0.12 -9.48
C PHE A 18 2.31 0.81 -8.34
N LEU A 19 1.86 2.03 -8.67
CA LEU A 19 1.37 2.99 -7.69
C LEU A 19 0.18 2.43 -6.90
N VAL A 20 -0.78 1.79 -7.57
CA VAL A 20 -1.93 1.17 -6.91
C VAL A 20 -1.50 -0.02 -6.06
N ALA A 21 -0.57 -0.84 -6.52
CA ALA A 21 -0.07 -1.96 -5.73
C ALA A 21 0.69 -1.48 -4.48
N THR A 22 1.53 -0.45 -4.60
CA THR A 22 2.30 0.07 -3.47
C THR A 22 1.46 0.91 -2.50
N ASN A 23 0.40 1.56 -2.97
CA ASN A 23 -0.47 2.39 -2.12
C ASN A 23 -1.76 1.68 -1.69
N GLY A 24 -2.13 0.57 -2.33
CA GLY A 24 -3.35 -0.19 -2.05
C GLY A 24 -3.28 -0.96 -0.73
N ASP A 25 -2.08 -1.31 -0.28
CA ASP A 25 -1.84 -1.91 1.05
C ASP A 25 -1.79 -0.86 2.18
N LEU A 26 -1.66 0.43 1.86
CA LEU A 26 -1.87 1.48 2.84
C LEU A 26 -3.37 1.79 2.89
N SER A 27 -4.17 0.91 3.50
CA SER A 27 -5.38 1.40 4.15
C SER A 27 -4.89 2.34 5.25
N PRO A 28 -5.05 3.67 5.11
CA PRO A 28 -4.45 4.59 6.05
C PRO A 28 -5.14 4.41 7.40
N CYS A 29 -4.43 3.87 8.37
CA CYS A 29 -4.95 3.85 9.73
C CYS A 29 -5.03 5.31 10.22
N LEU A 30 -6.12 5.68 10.88
CA LEU A 30 -6.26 6.99 11.54
C LEU A 30 -6.05 6.84 13.06
N ARG A 31 -6.39 5.67 13.57
CA ARG A 31 -6.25 5.27 14.97
C ARG A 31 -5.72 3.85 15.04
N SER A 32 -5.06 3.50 16.13
CA SER A 32 -4.59 2.13 16.37
C SER A 32 -5.72 1.10 16.39
N GLY A 33 -6.97 1.51 16.64
CA GLY A 33 -8.14 0.64 16.58
C GLY A 33 -8.61 0.30 15.15
N ASP A 34 -8.12 1.02 14.13
CA ASP A 34 -8.39 0.71 12.73
C ASP A 34 -7.50 -0.44 12.24
N CYS A 35 -6.40 -0.72 12.95
CA CYS A 35 -5.51 -1.83 12.66
C CYS A 35 -6.14 -3.14 13.15
N SER A 36 -6.12 -4.16 12.29
CA SER A 36 -6.64 -5.47 12.66
C SER A 36 -5.78 -6.07 13.76
N LYS A 37 -6.41 -6.47 14.87
CA LYS A 37 -5.69 -7.11 15.99
C LYS A 37 -5.18 -8.50 15.62
N ASP A 38 -5.77 -9.12 14.61
CA ASP A 38 -5.40 -10.45 14.13
C ASP A 38 -4.15 -10.43 13.22
N GLU A 39 -3.70 -9.26 12.78
CA GLU A 39 -2.49 -9.11 11.97
C GLU A 39 -1.20 -9.08 12.81
N CYS A 40 -1.31 -8.84 14.12
CA CYS A 40 -0.17 -8.85 15.02
C CYS A 40 -0.09 -10.16 15.81
N PRO A 41 1.14 -10.68 16.03
CA PRO A 41 1.35 -11.76 16.98
C PRO A 41 0.83 -11.37 18.37
N SER A 42 0.36 -12.35 19.16
CA SER A 42 -0.30 -12.11 20.46
C SER A 42 0.53 -11.34 21.50
N HIS A 43 1.82 -11.17 21.25
CA HIS A 43 2.76 -10.45 22.10
C HIS A 43 3.04 -9.01 21.67
N LEU A 44 2.55 -8.57 20.50
CA LEU A 44 2.67 -7.20 20.01
C LEU A 44 1.31 -6.52 19.94
N VAL A 45 1.30 -5.21 20.14
CA VAL A 45 0.11 -4.38 20.05
C VAL A 45 0.12 -3.64 18.72
N PRO A 46 -0.95 -3.75 17.90
CA PRO A 46 -1.06 -2.94 16.70
C PRO A 46 -1.15 -1.45 17.07
N LYS A 47 -0.28 -0.64 16.46
CA LYS A 47 -0.25 0.81 16.57
C LYS A 47 -0.30 1.44 15.20
N CYS A 48 -1.06 2.52 15.09
CA CYS A 48 -1.00 3.35 13.90
C CYS A 48 0.13 4.39 14.04
N ILE A 49 1.11 4.34 13.12
CA ILE A 49 2.21 5.30 13.05
C ILE A 49 2.30 5.78 11.60
N GLY A 50 2.14 7.08 11.37
CA GLY A 50 2.30 7.66 10.03
C GLY A 50 1.37 7.09 8.96
N LEU A 51 0.10 6.79 9.31
CA LEU A 51 -0.91 6.15 8.43
C LEU A 51 -0.63 4.68 8.11
N THR A 52 0.31 4.04 8.81
CA THR A 52 0.63 2.62 8.64
C THR A 52 0.49 1.88 9.97
N CYS A 53 -0.06 0.66 9.92
CA CYS A 53 -0.14 -0.21 11.08
C CYS A 53 1.21 -0.89 11.33
N TYR A 54 1.71 -0.75 12.56
CA TYR A 54 2.92 -1.41 13.04
C TYR A 54 2.58 -2.28 14.25
N CYS A 55 3.20 -3.45 14.33
CA CYS A 55 3.18 -4.26 15.55
C CYS A 55 4.39 -3.87 16.41
N ILE A 56 4.16 -3.39 17.63
CA ILE A 56 5.20 -3.02 18.61
C ILE A 56 4.96 -3.64 19.98
#